data_AF-A0A833SIP5-F1
#
_entry.id   AF-A0A833SIP5-F1
#
_cell.length_a   1.000
_cell.length_b   1.000
_cell.length_c   1.000
_cell.angle_alpha   90.00
_cell.angle_beta   90.00
_cell.angle_gamma   90.00
#
_symmetry.space_group_name_H-M   'P 1'
#
loop_
_entity.id
_entity.type
_entity.pdbx_description
1 polymer ?
#
loop_
_entity_poly.entity_id
_entity_poly.type
_entity_poly.pdbx_seq_one_letter_code
_entity_poly.pdbx_strand_id
1 'polypeptide(L)'
;MKISANRFDTRVRRYLRAPDLTTEDRAFDALGLTKLKDVATTGTQKLQKLASNAKTKMTSNNQQATDKLFKKLKVGKVEQNIFESSQFKQWAASVAKSYKKTPRLETLPWSRLFRLATTEARTTDEVFKLLKLDIDEVNLLKNPVLSTWISYGHRVGGKSPYEELFTKLIARYDDEGLAKMIITAKDDKVVSFIRTDMTNKLFEKWQSSGKTATDASNILKLNEEGASLLKNPTLPIWISYVYSLKQNPYELLLLKFKAHHTDASVARVIASAKSDQNSIIIVQNMQRTQIESWLKAGKSDEELFKHLELNKAGDQVLEDPLWRTWVAYLKNLKGDADNRMYSVLKTQLGEEQLT
;
A
#
# COMPACT_ATOMS: atom_id res chain seq x y z
N MET A 1 -37.76 -12.20 20.73
CA MET A 1 -36.92 -12.79 19.66
C MET A 1 -37.16 -12.01 18.38
N LYS A 2 -36.09 -11.66 17.65
CA LYS A 2 -35.97 -10.67 16.54
C LYS A 2 -35.69 -9.22 17.00
N ILE A 3 -34.42 -8.86 17.00
CA ILE A 3 -33.91 -7.49 17.04
C ILE A 3 -33.52 -7.08 15.61
N SER A 4 -33.87 -5.84 15.28
CA SER A 4 -33.59 -5.15 14.03
C SER A 4 -32.10 -5.02 13.75
N ALA A 5 -31.67 -5.55 12.60
CA ALA A 5 -30.38 -5.27 12.01
C ALA A 5 -30.49 -3.98 11.19
N ASN A 6 -29.79 -2.92 11.59
CA ASN A 6 -29.62 -1.76 10.72
C ASN A 6 -28.19 -1.23 10.76
N ARG A 7 -27.63 -1.10 9.55
CA ARG A 7 -26.65 -0.10 9.12
C ARG A 7 -25.29 -0.09 9.83
N PHE A 8 -24.44 -1.08 9.54
CA PHE A 8 -22.98 -0.86 9.35
C PHE A 8 -22.29 -1.97 8.50
N ASP A 9 -23.02 -2.98 8.01
CA ASP A 9 -22.48 -4.12 7.22
C ASP A 9 -22.59 -3.91 5.69
N THR A 10 -21.95 -2.87 5.15
CA THR A 10 -21.89 -2.69 3.68
C THR A 10 -20.52 -2.32 3.13
N ARG A 11 -19.52 -2.04 3.97
CA ARG A 11 -18.14 -1.73 3.51
C ARG A 11 -17.15 -2.89 3.63
N VAL A 12 -17.51 -4.01 4.27
CA VAL A 12 -16.60 -5.15 4.46
C VAL A 12 -16.88 -6.31 3.48
N ARG A 13 -18.10 -6.44 2.95
CA ARG A 13 -18.46 -7.55 2.02
C ARG A 13 -17.92 -7.43 0.59
N ARG A 14 -17.23 -6.34 0.23
CA ARG A 14 -16.73 -6.14 -1.14
C ARG A 14 -15.37 -6.81 -1.42
N TYR A 15 -14.73 -7.39 -0.39
CA TYR A 15 -13.40 -8.00 -0.52
C TYR A 15 -13.36 -9.54 -0.34
N LEU A 16 -14.51 -10.22 -0.24
CA LEU A 16 -14.57 -11.67 0.01
C LEU A 16 -15.51 -12.44 -0.92
N ARG A 17 -15.62 -12.07 -2.20
CA ARG A 17 -16.25 -12.93 -3.21
C ARG A 17 -15.20 -13.39 -4.22
N ALA A 18 -14.68 -14.60 -4.03
CA ALA A 18 -14.08 -15.36 -5.11
C ALA A 18 -15.18 -15.70 -6.13
N PRO A 19 -14.96 -15.52 -7.44
CA PRO A 19 -15.81 -16.14 -8.45
C PRO A 19 -15.34 -17.59 -8.66
N ASP A 20 -16.25 -18.50 -8.36
CA ASP A 20 -16.32 -19.83 -8.96
C ASP A 20 -16.33 -19.72 -10.50
N LEU A 21 -15.83 -20.77 -11.13
CA LEU A 21 -15.69 -20.98 -12.56
C LEU A 21 -17.02 -20.90 -13.32
N THR A 22 -16.91 -20.69 -14.64
CA THR A 22 -17.95 -20.71 -15.70
C THR A 22 -18.58 -19.36 -16.09
N THR A 23 -17.84 -18.55 -16.84
CA THR A 23 -18.39 -17.41 -17.61
C THR A 23 -17.86 -17.28 -19.04
N GLU A 24 -17.13 -18.28 -19.55
CA GLU A 24 -16.66 -18.26 -20.95
C GLU A 24 -17.77 -18.60 -21.98
N ASP A 25 -18.84 -19.28 -21.59
CA ASP A 25 -19.85 -19.76 -22.55
C ASP A 25 -21.01 -18.80 -22.85
N ARG A 26 -21.14 -17.65 -22.17
CA ARG A 26 -22.26 -16.70 -22.43
C ARG A 26 -21.88 -15.45 -23.21
N ALA A 27 -20.61 -15.23 -23.49
CA ALA A 27 -20.17 -14.08 -24.28
C ALA A 27 -20.32 -14.29 -25.80
N PHE A 28 -20.36 -15.55 -26.26
CA PHE A 28 -20.35 -15.87 -27.69
C PHE A 28 -21.72 -15.80 -28.38
N ASP A 29 -22.83 -15.90 -27.64
CA ASP A 29 -24.19 -15.79 -28.21
C ASP A 29 -24.68 -14.35 -28.39
N ALA A 30 -24.12 -13.38 -27.67
CA ALA A 30 -24.57 -11.98 -27.71
C ALA A 30 -24.23 -11.22 -29.01
N LEU A 31 -23.50 -11.85 -29.94
CA LEU A 31 -23.04 -11.21 -31.17
C LEU A 31 -23.48 -11.92 -32.46
N GLY A 32 -24.22 -13.04 -32.39
CA GLY A 32 -24.77 -13.69 -33.58
C GLY A 32 -23.73 -14.20 -34.59
N LEU A 33 -22.58 -14.71 -34.11
CA LEU A 33 -21.43 -15.08 -34.95
C LEU A 33 -21.29 -16.59 -35.25
N THR A 34 -22.40 -17.33 -35.31
CA THR A 34 -22.36 -18.78 -35.61
C THR A 34 -21.98 -19.12 -37.07
N LYS A 35 -21.73 -18.13 -37.94
CA LYS A 35 -21.44 -18.33 -39.37
C LYS A 35 -19.98 -18.08 -39.82
N LEU A 36 -19.00 -18.07 -38.93
CA LEU A 36 -17.60 -17.73 -39.31
C LEU A 36 -16.63 -18.91 -39.40
N LYS A 37 -17.09 -20.16 -39.46
CA LYS A 37 -16.17 -21.28 -39.72
C LYS A 37 -15.64 -21.36 -41.16
N ASP A 38 -16.24 -20.65 -42.13
CA ASP A 38 -15.90 -20.82 -43.55
C ASP A 38 -15.19 -19.63 -44.25
N VAL A 39 -14.75 -18.59 -43.54
CA VAL A 39 -14.17 -17.36 -44.17
C VAL A 39 -12.73 -17.08 -43.73
N ALA A 40 -11.88 -18.11 -43.71
CA ALA A 40 -10.51 -17.99 -43.20
C ALA A 40 -9.50 -17.36 -44.19
N THR A 41 -9.84 -17.11 -45.46
CA THR A 41 -8.87 -16.64 -46.45
C THR A 41 -9.21 -15.30 -47.12
N THR A 42 -10.49 -14.94 -47.26
CA THR A 42 -10.89 -13.64 -47.85
C THR A 42 -10.93 -12.50 -46.80
N GLY A 43 -10.99 -12.84 -45.50
CA GLY A 43 -11.06 -11.87 -44.41
C GLY A 43 -9.75 -11.11 -44.15
N THR A 44 -8.60 -11.73 -44.40
CA THR A 44 -7.28 -11.22 -44.01
C THR A 44 -6.88 -9.96 -44.78
N GLN A 45 -7.20 -9.88 -46.08
CA GLN A 45 -6.91 -8.69 -46.89
C GLN A 45 -7.87 -7.52 -46.61
N LYS A 46 -9.16 -7.80 -46.34
CA LYS A 46 -10.12 -6.76 -45.94
C LYS A 46 -9.81 -6.22 -44.53
N LEU A 47 -9.42 -7.09 -43.59
CA LEU A 47 -8.99 -6.70 -42.25
C LEU A 47 -7.68 -5.90 -42.27
N GLN A 48 -6.72 -6.24 -43.12
CA GLN A 48 -5.50 -5.44 -43.30
C GLN A 48 -5.79 -4.07 -43.92
N LYS A 49 -6.69 -3.96 -44.90
CA LYS A 49 -7.12 -2.66 -45.46
C LYS A 49 -7.89 -1.82 -44.43
N LEU A 50 -8.76 -2.44 -43.65
CA LEU A 50 -9.50 -1.77 -42.57
C LEU A 50 -8.58 -1.33 -41.43
N ALA A 51 -7.61 -2.16 -41.02
CA ALA A 51 -6.61 -1.82 -40.01
C ALA A 51 -5.67 -0.72 -40.50
N SER A 52 -5.29 -0.72 -41.77
CA SER A 52 -4.47 0.33 -42.39
C SER A 52 -5.22 1.66 -42.47
N ASN A 53 -6.50 1.62 -42.86
CA ASN A 53 -7.39 2.80 -42.91
C ASN A 53 -7.79 3.29 -41.50
N ALA A 54 -7.86 2.42 -40.51
CA ALA A 54 -8.06 2.78 -39.11
C ALA A 54 -6.79 3.40 -38.52
N LYS A 55 -5.60 2.90 -38.85
CA LYS A 55 -4.30 3.46 -38.40
C LYS A 55 -4.05 4.87 -38.94
N THR A 56 -4.52 5.16 -40.16
CA THR A 56 -4.51 6.53 -40.73
C THR A 56 -5.61 7.43 -40.17
N LYS A 57 -6.77 6.88 -39.77
CA LYS A 57 -7.85 7.63 -39.06
C LYS A 57 -7.59 7.87 -37.57
N MET A 58 -6.79 7.04 -36.90
CA MET A 58 -6.49 7.13 -35.46
C MET A 58 -5.20 7.92 -35.14
N THR A 59 -4.39 8.27 -36.14
CA THR A 59 -3.26 9.20 -35.95
C THR A 59 -3.73 10.63 -36.16
N SER A 60 -3.69 11.46 -35.12
CA SER A 60 -4.03 12.89 -35.22
C SER A 60 -3.26 13.55 -36.36
N ASN A 61 -3.90 14.48 -37.10
CA ASN A 61 -3.28 15.24 -38.19
C ASN A 61 -1.96 15.92 -37.75
N ASN A 62 -1.86 16.31 -36.48
CA ASN A 62 -0.64 16.88 -35.90
C ASN A 62 0.49 15.85 -35.76
N GLN A 63 0.17 14.58 -35.51
CA GLN A 63 1.15 13.49 -35.43
C GLN A 63 1.72 13.18 -36.82
N GLN A 64 0.87 13.11 -37.84
CA GLN A 64 1.32 12.84 -39.21
C GLN A 64 2.20 13.97 -39.75
N ALA A 65 1.89 15.22 -39.42
CA ALA A 65 2.69 16.38 -39.81
C ALA A 65 4.06 16.40 -39.12
N THR A 66 4.10 16.08 -37.82
CA THR A 66 5.36 16.05 -37.04
C THR A 66 6.26 14.88 -37.42
N ASP A 67 5.71 13.74 -37.81
CA ASP A 67 6.46 12.60 -38.33
C ASP A 67 7.05 12.86 -39.73
N LYS A 68 6.31 13.57 -40.60
CA LYS A 68 6.84 14.04 -41.90
C LYS A 68 8.00 15.03 -41.69
N LEU A 69 7.86 15.95 -40.74
CA LEU A 69 8.89 16.93 -40.43
C LEU A 69 10.17 16.26 -39.87
N PHE A 70 10.02 15.24 -39.03
CA PHE A 70 11.16 14.45 -38.50
C PHE A 70 11.99 13.84 -39.63
N LYS A 71 11.33 13.23 -40.62
CA LYS A 71 11.99 12.64 -41.79
C LYS A 71 12.64 13.72 -42.66
N LYS A 72 11.94 14.84 -42.89
CA LYS A 72 12.45 15.97 -43.68
C LYS A 72 13.72 16.58 -43.08
N LEU A 73 13.73 16.80 -41.77
CA LEU A 73 14.88 17.34 -41.03
C LEU A 73 15.99 16.31 -40.83
N LYS A 74 15.82 15.07 -41.31
CA LYS A 74 16.75 13.95 -41.15
C LYS A 74 17.20 13.77 -39.69
N VAL A 75 16.33 14.06 -38.73
CA VAL A 75 16.69 14.09 -37.30
C VAL A 75 17.25 12.74 -36.86
N GLY A 76 16.68 11.63 -37.35
CA GLY A 76 17.16 10.26 -37.05
C GLY A 76 18.47 9.86 -37.72
N LYS A 77 19.10 10.72 -38.52
CA LYS A 77 20.42 10.49 -39.14
C LYS A 77 21.56 11.21 -38.43
N VAL A 78 21.29 11.87 -37.30
CA VAL A 78 22.32 12.53 -36.49
C VAL A 78 22.96 11.50 -35.56
N GLU A 79 24.23 11.23 -35.74
CA GLU A 79 24.92 10.10 -35.09
C GLU A 79 25.40 10.42 -33.66
N GLN A 80 25.66 11.69 -33.34
CA GLN A 80 26.13 12.11 -32.01
C GLN A 80 25.42 13.38 -31.53
N ASN A 81 25.28 13.53 -30.21
CA ASN A 81 24.66 14.69 -29.56
C ASN A 81 23.30 15.09 -30.14
N ILE A 82 22.48 14.09 -30.50
CA ILE A 82 21.23 14.30 -31.22
C ILE A 82 20.26 15.21 -30.48
N PHE A 83 20.27 15.26 -29.14
CA PHE A 83 19.44 16.14 -28.33
C PHE A 83 19.90 17.61 -28.36
N GLU A 84 21.18 17.83 -28.69
CA GLU A 84 21.78 19.15 -28.84
C GLU A 84 21.77 19.63 -30.30
N SER A 85 21.56 18.70 -31.23
CA SER A 85 21.52 18.94 -32.67
C SER A 85 20.43 19.96 -33.06
N SER A 86 20.76 20.80 -34.04
CA SER A 86 19.83 21.80 -34.56
C SER A 86 18.59 21.16 -35.18
N GLN A 87 18.75 20.01 -35.83
CA GLN A 87 17.68 19.22 -36.45
C GLN A 87 16.66 18.76 -35.41
N PHE A 88 17.12 18.26 -34.26
CA PHE A 88 16.24 17.83 -33.18
C PHE A 88 15.55 19.02 -32.49
N LYS A 89 16.30 20.09 -32.18
CA LYS A 89 15.74 21.30 -31.55
C LYS A 89 14.62 21.92 -32.40
N GLN A 90 14.81 22.01 -33.72
CA GLN A 90 13.80 22.51 -34.66
C GLN A 90 12.57 21.61 -34.74
N TRP A 91 12.77 20.30 -34.80
CA TRP A 91 11.66 19.34 -34.78
C TRP A 91 10.86 19.41 -33.48
N ALA A 92 11.55 19.38 -32.32
CA ALA A 92 10.92 19.40 -31.00
C ALA A 92 10.12 20.68 -30.76
N ALA A 93 10.62 21.84 -31.20
CA ALA A 93 9.89 23.10 -31.13
C ALA A 93 8.59 23.09 -31.96
N SER A 94 8.60 22.44 -33.14
CA SER A 94 7.40 22.28 -33.96
C SER A 94 6.37 21.39 -33.29
N VAL A 95 6.79 20.28 -32.66
CA VAL A 95 5.88 19.42 -31.92
C VAL A 95 5.30 20.18 -30.72
N ALA A 96 6.13 20.86 -29.94
CA ALA A 96 5.64 21.66 -28.81
C ALA A 96 4.60 22.72 -29.24
N LYS A 97 4.73 23.31 -30.43
CA LYS A 97 3.77 24.27 -31.00
C LYS A 97 2.46 23.63 -31.45
N SER A 98 2.51 22.42 -32.03
CA SER A 98 1.34 21.72 -32.58
C SER A 98 0.38 21.18 -31.51
N TYR A 99 0.83 21.03 -30.26
CA TYR A 99 0.05 20.41 -29.18
C TYR A 99 -0.33 21.40 -28.05
N LYS A 100 -0.25 22.72 -28.31
CA LYS A 100 -0.49 23.81 -27.33
C LYS A 100 -1.91 23.94 -26.74
N LYS A 101 -2.89 23.09 -27.08
CA LYS A 101 -4.31 23.27 -26.66
C LYS A 101 -4.89 22.19 -25.74
N THR A 102 -4.06 21.43 -25.03
CA THR A 102 -4.56 20.59 -23.92
C THR A 102 -3.51 20.55 -22.81
N PRO A 103 -3.78 21.09 -21.60
CA PRO A 103 -2.88 20.91 -20.48
C PRO A 103 -3.12 19.52 -19.90
N ARG A 104 -2.36 18.53 -20.39
CA ARG A 104 -2.02 17.36 -19.60
C ARG A 104 -0.55 17.05 -19.84
N LEU A 105 0.20 17.17 -18.75
CA LEU A 105 1.58 16.72 -18.61
C LEU A 105 1.76 15.36 -19.31
N GLU A 106 2.91 15.16 -19.95
CA GLU A 106 3.28 14.00 -20.77
C GLU A 106 2.96 14.16 -22.25
N THR A 107 3.98 14.38 -23.07
CA THR A 107 4.21 13.70 -24.37
C THR A 107 5.27 14.46 -25.14
N LEU A 108 6.50 13.93 -25.17
CA LEU A 108 7.49 14.16 -26.23
C LEU A 108 8.77 13.29 -26.12
N PRO A 109 9.08 12.62 -24.99
CA PRO A 109 10.11 11.57 -24.95
C PRO A 109 9.58 10.16 -25.27
N TRP A 110 8.28 9.94 -25.04
CA TRP A 110 7.65 8.62 -25.03
C TRP A 110 7.70 7.87 -26.36
N SER A 111 7.31 8.47 -27.49
CA SER A 111 7.30 7.78 -28.78
C SER A 111 8.70 7.42 -29.30
N ARG A 112 9.74 8.14 -28.84
CA ARG A 112 11.13 7.93 -29.26
C ARG A 112 11.82 6.83 -28.47
N LEU A 113 11.69 6.83 -27.14
CA LEU A 113 12.12 5.70 -26.29
C LEU A 113 11.35 4.43 -26.67
N PHE A 114 10.05 4.56 -26.90
CA PHE A 114 9.18 3.48 -27.36
C PHE A 114 9.61 2.89 -28.71
N ARG A 115 10.04 3.71 -29.68
CA ARG A 115 10.52 3.21 -30.97
C ARG A 115 11.90 2.55 -30.84
N LEU A 116 12.86 3.15 -30.16
CA LEU A 116 14.20 2.57 -29.95
C LEU A 116 14.17 1.23 -29.21
N ALA A 117 13.29 1.09 -28.21
CA ALA A 117 13.14 -0.14 -27.43
C ALA A 117 12.25 -1.21 -28.09
N THR A 118 11.62 -0.92 -29.24
CA THR A 118 10.76 -1.88 -29.98
C THR A 118 11.24 -2.21 -31.39
N THR A 119 12.15 -1.42 -31.97
CA THR A 119 12.81 -1.76 -33.25
C THR A 119 14.06 -2.62 -33.08
N GLU A 120 14.66 -2.58 -31.89
CA GLU A 120 15.65 -3.55 -31.41
C GLU A 120 14.96 -4.31 -30.28
N ALA A 121 14.99 -5.65 -30.29
CA ALA A 121 14.44 -6.44 -29.20
C ALA A 121 15.32 -6.23 -27.95
N ARG A 122 15.02 -5.20 -27.17
CA ARG A 122 15.77 -4.85 -25.96
C ARG A 122 15.21 -5.60 -24.76
N THR A 123 16.08 -6.08 -23.89
CA THR A 123 15.65 -6.72 -22.64
C THR A 123 15.14 -5.68 -21.65
N THR A 124 14.34 -6.10 -20.68
CA THR A 124 13.91 -5.25 -19.55
C THR A 124 15.11 -4.66 -18.81
N ASP A 125 16.22 -5.39 -18.71
CA ASP A 125 17.48 -4.94 -18.11
C ASP A 125 18.17 -3.82 -18.88
N GLU A 126 18.20 -3.90 -20.20
CA GLU A 126 18.75 -2.86 -21.06
C GLU A 126 17.93 -1.57 -20.97
N VAL A 127 16.60 -1.69 -20.91
CA VAL A 127 15.72 -0.54 -20.72
C VAL A 127 15.86 0.05 -19.32
N PHE A 128 16.08 -0.78 -18.28
CA PHE A 128 16.33 -0.31 -16.91
C PHE A 128 17.58 0.58 -16.85
N LYS A 129 18.69 0.14 -17.46
CA LYS A 129 19.95 0.91 -17.56
C LYS A 129 19.81 2.15 -18.44
N LEU A 130 19.08 2.04 -19.56
CA LEU A 130 18.84 3.18 -20.45
C LEU A 130 18.09 4.31 -19.74
N LEU A 131 17.15 3.95 -18.86
CA LEU A 131 16.40 4.88 -18.02
C LEU A 131 17.19 5.34 -16.79
N LYS A 132 18.45 4.91 -16.63
CA LYS A 132 19.35 5.24 -15.52
C LYS A 132 18.75 4.89 -14.15
N LEU A 133 17.87 3.89 -14.10
CA LEU A 133 17.24 3.41 -12.86
C LEU A 133 18.24 2.66 -11.95
N ASP A 134 19.41 2.31 -12.48
CA ASP A 134 20.51 1.70 -11.76
C ASP A 134 21.40 2.69 -10.99
N ILE A 135 21.30 3.99 -11.28
CA ILE A 135 22.16 5.05 -10.71
C ILE A 135 21.47 5.79 -9.54
N ASP A 136 20.14 5.89 -9.55
CA ASP A 136 19.36 6.72 -8.61
C ASP A 136 18.83 5.89 -7.42
N GLU A 137 19.76 5.28 -6.68
CA GLU A 137 19.48 4.10 -5.85
C GLU A 137 18.61 4.38 -4.60
N VAL A 138 18.83 5.51 -3.93
CA VAL A 138 18.12 5.86 -2.68
C VAL A 138 16.66 6.26 -2.93
N ASN A 139 16.35 6.68 -4.16
CA ASN A 139 15.03 7.18 -4.54
C ASN A 139 14.43 6.43 -5.75
N LEU A 140 14.87 5.20 -6.03
CA LEU A 140 14.39 4.41 -7.17
C LEU A 140 12.85 4.33 -7.21
N LEU A 141 12.20 4.04 -6.08
CA LEU A 141 10.73 3.98 -6.00
C LEU A 141 10.04 5.34 -6.23
N LYS A 142 10.78 6.44 -6.09
CA LYS A 142 10.32 7.81 -6.37
C LYS A 142 10.75 8.28 -7.76
N ASN A 143 11.53 7.49 -8.50
CA ASN A 143 12.01 7.88 -9.80
C ASN A 143 10.82 7.90 -10.79
N PRO A 144 10.51 9.07 -11.38
CA PRO A 144 9.32 9.23 -12.22
C PRO A 144 9.35 8.35 -13.49
N VAL A 145 10.52 7.87 -13.92
CA VAL A 145 10.64 6.97 -15.08
C VAL A 145 10.55 5.49 -14.71
N LEU A 146 10.43 5.12 -13.42
CA LEU A 146 10.21 3.73 -13.01
C LEU A 146 8.89 3.17 -13.55
N SER A 147 7.83 3.98 -13.54
CA SER A 147 6.52 3.61 -14.12
C SER A 147 6.61 3.32 -15.63
N THR A 148 7.54 3.99 -16.32
CA THR A 148 7.82 3.76 -17.75
C THR A 148 8.43 2.38 -17.96
N TRP A 149 9.39 2.00 -17.12
CA TRP A 149 10.01 0.69 -17.16
C TRP A 149 9.02 -0.44 -16.82
N ILE A 150 8.18 -0.26 -15.79
CA ILE A 150 7.13 -1.23 -15.42
C ILE A 150 6.16 -1.44 -16.59
N SER A 151 5.71 -0.35 -17.22
CA SER A 151 4.81 -0.41 -18.37
C SER A 151 5.46 -1.11 -19.58
N TYR A 152 6.77 -0.90 -19.79
CA TYR A 152 7.52 -1.60 -20.82
C TYR A 152 7.56 -3.11 -20.55
N GLY A 153 7.91 -3.54 -19.33
CA GLY A 153 7.97 -4.95 -18.94
C GLY A 153 6.64 -5.68 -19.14
N HIS A 154 5.52 -5.07 -18.74
CA HIS A 154 4.19 -5.64 -19.00
C HIS A 154 3.90 -5.85 -20.49
N ARG A 155 4.42 -4.97 -21.34
CA ARG A 155 4.13 -5.00 -22.77
C ARG A 155 5.00 -5.99 -23.55
N VAL A 156 6.28 -6.11 -23.21
CA VAL A 156 7.16 -7.09 -23.86
C VAL A 156 6.84 -8.52 -23.42
N GLY A 157 6.13 -8.68 -22.30
CA GLY A 157 5.75 -9.98 -21.75
C GLY A 157 6.93 -10.70 -21.10
N GLY A 158 6.67 -11.87 -20.51
CA GLY A 158 7.68 -12.64 -19.79
C GLY A 158 7.51 -12.55 -18.26
N LYS A 159 8.60 -12.33 -17.53
CA LYS A 159 8.57 -12.21 -16.06
C LYS A 159 7.85 -10.91 -15.67
N SER A 160 7.13 -10.93 -14.56
CA SER A 160 6.44 -9.73 -14.08
C SER A 160 7.46 -8.62 -13.81
N PRO A 161 7.23 -7.37 -14.29
CA PRO A 161 8.13 -6.26 -14.00
C PRO A 161 8.24 -5.98 -12.50
N TYR A 162 7.20 -6.28 -11.71
CA TYR A 162 7.27 -6.18 -10.25
C TYR A 162 8.18 -7.25 -9.65
N GLU A 163 8.19 -8.47 -10.18
CA GLU A 163 9.10 -9.53 -9.74
C GLU A 163 10.56 -9.21 -10.09
N GLU A 164 10.78 -8.68 -11.29
CA GLU A 164 12.09 -8.22 -11.71
C GLU A 164 12.59 -7.06 -10.85
N LEU A 165 11.73 -6.07 -10.58
CA LEU A 165 12.05 -4.96 -9.68
C LEU A 165 12.41 -5.47 -8.29
N PHE A 166 11.57 -6.35 -7.72
CA PHE A 166 11.81 -6.92 -6.41
C PHE A 166 13.13 -7.70 -6.37
N THR A 167 13.43 -8.51 -7.38
CA THR A 167 14.70 -9.23 -7.51
C THR A 167 15.90 -8.27 -7.49
N LYS A 168 15.81 -7.13 -8.21
CA LYS A 168 16.86 -6.11 -8.23
C LYS A 168 17.02 -5.41 -6.88
N LEU A 169 15.92 -5.17 -6.17
CA LEU A 169 15.92 -4.51 -4.87
C LEU A 169 16.53 -5.41 -3.77
N ILE A 170 16.11 -6.66 -3.66
CA ILE A 170 16.64 -7.59 -2.63
C ILE A 170 18.10 -8.00 -2.87
N ALA A 171 18.61 -7.82 -4.10
CA ALA A 171 20.02 -8.03 -4.39
C ALA A 171 20.92 -6.90 -3.84
N ARG A 172 20.33 -5.75 -3.46
CA ARG A 172 21.05 -4.55 -3.03
C ARG A 172 20.71 -4.11 -1.61
N TYR A 173 19.49 -4.40 -1.16
CA TYR A 173 18.99 -4.02 0.15
C TYR A 173 18.69 -5.26 0.97
N ASP A 174 19.08 -5.23 2.25
CA ASP A 174 18.51 -6.15 3.21
C ASP A 174 17.01 -5.88 3.40
N ASP A 175 16.33 -6.83 4.04
CA ASP A 175 14.87 -6.76 4.19
C ASP A 175 14.42 -5.52 5.00
N GLU A 176 15.22 -5.09 5.98
CA GLU A 176 14.98 -3.86 6.74
C GLU A 176 15.14 -2.61 5.89
N GLY A 177 16.24 -2.51 5.13
CA GLY A 177 16.52 -1.39 4.23
C GLY A 177 15.46 -1.26 3.14
N LEU A 178 15.02 -2.39 2.58
CA LEU A 178 13.92 -2.43 1.63
C LEU A 178 12.60 -1.98 2.26
N ALA A 179 12.27 -2.46 3.46
CA ALA A 179 11.09 -2.03 4.20
C ALA A 179 11.08 -0.51 4.49
N LYS A 180 12.23 0.04 4.90
CA LYS A 180 12.41 1.49 5.10
C LYS A 180 12.24 2.28 3.79
N MET A 181 12.79 1.78 2.68
CA MET A 181 12.61 2.41 1.37
C MET A 181 11.12 2.44 0.96
N ILE A 182 10.41 1.33 1.17
CA ILE A 182 8.98 1.17 0.84
C ILE A 182 8.12 2.15 1.65
N ILE A 183 8.34 2.26 2.97
CA ILE A 183 7.50 3.08 3.86
C ILE A 183 7.80 4.59 3.75
N THR A 184 9.02 4.97 3.37
CA THR A 184 9.43 6.38 3.23
C THR A 184 9.18 6.96 1.84
N ALA A 185 8.63 6.16 0.92
CA ALA A 185 8.20 6.63 -0.39
C ALA A 185 6.98 7.57 -0.24
N LYS A 186 7.09 8.82 -0.72
CA LYS A 186 6.03 9.84 -0.59
C LYS A 186 4.78 9.40 -1.36
N ASP A 187 3.60 9.60 -0.77
CA ASP A 187 2.32 9.21 -1.36
C ASP A 187 1.97 10.04 -2.62
N ASP A 188 2.30 9.50 -3.79
CA ASP A 188 1.54 9.72 -5.03
C ASP A 188 0.83 8.40 -5.39
N LYS A 189 -0.30 8.49 -6.11
CA LYS A 189 -1.11 7.35 -6.55
C LYS A 189 -0.28 6.24 -7.19
N VAL A 190 0.71 6.59 -8.02
CA VAL A 190 1.60 5.62 -8.69
C VAL A 190 2.52 4.92 -7.67
N VAL A 191 3.11 5.68 -6.74
CA VAL A 191 3.98 5.16 -5.69
C VAL A 191 3.22 4.22 -4.75
N SER A 192 1.93 4.46 -4.51
CA SER A 192 1.10 3.60 -3.67
C SER A 192 0.89 2.18 -4.24
N PHE A 193 0.82 2.02 -5.56
CA PHE A 193 0.72 0.69 -6.17
C PHE A 193 2.03 -0.07 -6.02
N ILE A 194 3.14 0.56 -6.40
CA ILE A 194 4.49 -0.02 -6.27
C ILE A 194 4.78 -0.39 -4.82
N ARG A 195 4.43 0.47 -3.86
CA ARG A 195 4.57 0.18 -2.42
C ARG A 195 3.81 -1.08 -2.03
N THR A 196 2.55 -1.20 -2.43
CA THR A 196 1.71 -2.36 -2.13
C THR A 196 2.32 -3.63 -2.71
N ASP A 197 2.71 -3.62 -3.98
CA ASP A 197 3.32 -4.78 -4.64
C ASP A 197 4.66 -5.18 -4.00
N MET A 198 5.55 -4.22 -3.72
CA MET A 198 6.83 -4.52 -3.06
C MET A 198 6.64 -5.04 -1.63
N THR A 199 5.66 -4.52 -0.90
CA THR A 199 5.30 -5.02 0.44
C THR A 199 4.80 -6.46 0.37
N ASN A 200 3.92 -6.76 -0.58
CA ASN A 200 3.41 -8.12 -0.77
C ASN A 200 4.52 -9.10 -1.16
N LYS A 201 5.46 -8.70 -2.03
CA LYS A 201 6.61 -9.53 -2.39
C LYS A 201 7.54 -9.80 -1.21
N LEU A 202 7.75 -8.79 -0.35
CA LEU A 202 8.49 -8.97 0.88
C LEU A 202 7.80 -10.00 1.80
N PHE A 203 6.47 -9.95 1.89
CA PHE A 203 5.69 -10.92 2.67
C PHE A 203 5.72 -12.32 2.08
N GLU A 204 5.59 -12.47 0.76
CA GLU A 204 5.71 -13.76 0.07
C GLU A 204 7.09 -14.39 0.30
N LYS A 205 8.17 -13.58 0.23
CA LYS A 205 9.53 -14.02 0.57
C LYS A 205 9.62 -14.52 2.02
N TRP A 206 9.06 -13.78 2.98
CA TRP A 206 9.06 -14.18 4.38
C TRP A 206 8.22 -15.44 4.63
N GLN A 207 7.02 -15.54 4.04
CA GLN A 207 6.13 -16.68 4.17
C GLN A 207 6.70 -17.95 3.55
N SER A 208 7.26 -17.86 2.34
CA SER A 208 7.93 -18.99 1.67
C SER A 208 9.15 -19.49 2.45
N SER A 209 9.80 -18.60 3.22
CA SER A 209 10.90 -18.95 4.12
C SER A 209 10.44 -19.34 5.53
N GLY A 210 9.13 -19.49 5.76
CA GLY A 210 8.56 -19.89 7.06
C GLY A 210 8.75 -18.87 8.19
N LYS A 211 8.98 -17.59 7.88
CA LYS A 211 9.27 -16.56 8.90
C LYS A 211 8.04 -16.28 9.78
N THR A 212 8.24 -16.34 11.08
CA THR A 212 7.21 -16.02 12.08
C THR A 212 7.07 -14.50 12.27
N ALA A 213 6.05 -14.08 13.02
CA ALA A 213 5.91 -12.69 13.47
C ALA A 213 7.15 -12.23 14.26
N THR A 214 7.76 -13.10 15.08
CA THR A 214 8.97 -12.81 15.84
C THR A 214 10.17 -12.63 14.92
N ASP A 215 10.34 -13.51 13.93
CA ASP A 215 11.43 -13.37 12.95
C ASP A 215 11.32 -12.06 12.17
N ALA A 216 10.12 -11.72 11.70
CA ALA A 216 9.88 -10.45 11.01
C ALA A 216 10.12 -9.24 11.92
N SER A 217 9.80 -9.33 13.21
CA SER A 217 10.10 -8.28 14.19
C SER A 217 11.60 -8.03 14.30
N ASN A 218 12.39 -9.12 14.37
CA ASN A 218 13.85 -9.06 14.45
C ASN A 218 14.47 -8.54 13.15
N ILE A 219 13.97 -8.99 11.99
CA ILE A 219 14.39 -8.51 10.67
C ILE A 219 14.18 -6.99 10.56
N LEU A 220 13.02 -6.51 11.02
CA LEU A 220 12.66 -5.09 10.97
C LEU A 220 13.29 -4.24 12.09
N LYS A 221 14.17 -4.85 12.89
CA LYS A 221 14.86 -4.23 14.04
C LYS A 221 13.91 -3.54 15.01
N LEU A 222 12.77 -4.16 15.26
CA LEU A 222 11.76 -3.71 16.21
C LEU A 222 12.17 -4.03 17.66
N ASN A 223 13.39 -3.64 18.04
CA ASN A 223 14.05 -4.04 19.30
C ASN A 223 13.86 -3.02 20.42
N GLU A 224 13.33 -1.84 20.08
CA GLU A 224 13.03 -0.79 21.04
C GLU A 224 11.95 -1.23 22.04
N GLU A 225 12.07 -0.75 23.27
CA GLU A 225 11.10 -1.00 24.34
C GLU A 225 10.15 0.19 24.51
N GLY A 226 8.98 -0.08 25.09
CA GLY A 226 8.00 0.94 25.46
C GLY A 226 7.51 1.81 24.30
N ALA A 227 7.27 3.09 24.57
CA ALA A 227 6.67 4.02 23.62
C ALA A 227 7.54 4.28 22.37
N SER A 228 8.85 4.09 22.46
CA SER A 228 9.81 4.26 21.35
C SER A 228 9.47 3.32 20.19
N LEU A 229 9.17 2.05 20.50
CA LEU A 229 8.77 1.05 19.50
C LEU A 229 7.60 1.52 18.64
N LEU A 230 6.64 2.22 19.26
CA LEU A 230 5.42 2.70 18.59
C LEU A 230 5.71 3.78 17.53
N LYS A 231 6.90 4.37 17.56
CA LYS A 231 7.37 5.39 16.62
C LYS A 231 8.28 4.82 15.54
N ASN A 232 8.59 3.52 15.60
CA ASN A 232 9.48 2.91 14.63
C ASN A 232 8.82 2.90 13.23
N PRO A 233 9.48 3.44 12.20
CA PRO A 233 8.89 3.59 10.86
C PRO A 233 8.58 2.26 10.18
N THR A 234 9.19 1.14 10.58
CA THR A 234 8.90 -0.18 10.01
C THR A 234 7.81 -0.94 10.76
N LEU A 235 7.34 -0.44 11.91
CA LEU A 235 6.26 -1.07 12.69
C LEU A 235 4.98 -1.31 11.85
N PRO A 236 4.52 -0.38 10.99
CA PRO A 236 3.36 -0.63 10.13
C PRO A 236 3.53 -1.83 9.19
N ILE A 237 4.75 -2.06 8.66
CA ILE A 237 5.04 -3.21 7.79
C ILE A 237 4.92 -4.51 8.59
N TRP A 238 5.45 -4.54 9.82
CA TRP A 238 5.30 -5.68 10.71
C TRP A 238 3.83 -5.96 11.05
N ILE A 239 3.05 -4.92 11.39
CA ILE A 239 1.61 -5.04 11.67
C ILE A 239 0.88 -5.69 10.48
N SER A 240 1.14 -5.20 9.27
CA SER A 240 0.57 -5.76 8.04
C SER A 240 1.01 -7.21 7.79
N TYR A 241 2.26 -7.56 8.11
CA TYR A 241 2.74 -8.94 8.00
C TYR A 241 2.03 -9.87 8.97
N VAL A 242 1.88 -9.48 10.24
CA VAL A 242 1.16 -10.32 11.24
C VAL A 242 -0.30 -10.55 10.82
N TYR A 243 -0.95 -9.55 10.23
CA TYR A 243 -2.27 -9.74 9.64
C TYR A 243 -2.28 -10.71 8.46
N SER A 244 -1.24 -10.71 7.62
CA SER A 244 -1.13 -11.68 6.52
C SER A 244 -0.98 -13.11 7.04
N LEU A 245 -0.35 -13.29 8.21
CA LEU A 245 -0.26 -14.53 8.97
C LEU A 245 -1.56 -14.92 9.71
N LYS A 246 -2.64 -14.13 9.58
CA LYS A 246 -3.93 -14.33 10.27
C LYS A 246 -3.84 -14.26 11.80
N GLN A 247 -2.88 -13.51 12.32
CA GLN A 247 -2.68 -13.27 13.74
C GLN A 247 -3.09 -11.84 14.12
N ASN A 248 -3.25 -11.57 15.42
CA ASN A 248 -3.52 -10.22 15.91
C ASN A 248 -2.20 -9.50 16.28
N PRO A 249 -1.73 -8.51 15.51
CA PRO A 249 -0.50 -7.79 15.80
C PRO A 249 -0.52 -7.06 17.15
N TYR A 250 -1.68 -6.56 17.56
CA TYR A 250 -1.80 -5.80 18.80
C TYR A 250 -1.76 -6.70 20.02
N GLU A 251 -2.20 -7.95 19.91
CA GLU A 251 -2.03 -8.95 20.96
C GLU A 251 -0.54 -9.30 21.14
N LEU A 252 0.19 -9.50 20.04
CA LEU A 252 1.63 -9.75 20.08
C LEU A 252 2.42 -8.55 20.61
N LEU A 253 2.05 -7.32 20.26
CA LEU A 253 2.66 -6.10 20.83
C LEU A 253 2.41 -5.99 22.32
N LEU A 254 1.19 -6.27 22.78
CA LEU A 254 0.87 -6.26 24.21
C LEU A 254 1.67 -7.35 24.95
N LEU A 255 1.80 -8.55 24.40
CA LEU A 255 2.64 -9.60 24.98
C LEU A 255 4.10 -9.17 25.08
N LYS A 256 4.63 -8.54 24.01
CA LYS A 256 6.00 -8.00 24.02
C LYS A 256 6.20 -6.95 25.10
N PHE A 257 5.22 -6.05 25.28
CA PHE A 257 5.30 -5.03 26.33
C PHE A 257 5.19 -5.65 27.72
N LYS A 258 4.32 -6.66 27.91
CA LYS A 258 4.15 -7.33 29.21
C LYS A 258 5.35 -8.16 29.65
N ALA A 259 6.24 -8.55 28.74
CA ALA A 259 7.39 -9.40 29.07
C ALA A 259 8.25 -8.86 30.24
N HIS A 260 8.29 -7.53 30.40
CA HIS A 260 9.07 -6.85 31.45
C HIS A 260 8.24 -5.84 32.26
N HIS A 261 6.92 -5.83 32.12
CA HIS A 261 6.05 -4.76 32.62
C HIS A 261 4.70 -5.28 33.15
N THR A 262 4.15 -4.59 34.15
CA THR A 262 2.81 -4.84 34.70
C THR A 262 1.70 -4.35 33.75
N ASP A 263 0.49 -4.89 33.89
CA ASP A 263 -0.70 -4.40 33.14
C ASP A 263 -0.89 -2.87 33.28
N ALA A 264 -0.68 -2.31 34.48
CA ALA A 264 -0.74 -0.87 34.75
C ALA A 264 0.31 -0.09 33.96
N SER A 265 1.57 -0.52 34.00
CA SER A 265 2.66 0.17 33.30
C SER A 265 2.48 0.13 31.78
N VAL A 266 2.04 -1.00 31.21
CA VAL A 266 1.70 -1.10 29.78
C VAL A 266 0.52 -0.19 29.43
N ALA A 267 -0.55 -0.21 30.24
CA ALA A 267 -1.70 0.68 30.02
C ALA A 267 -1.31 2.16 30.11
N ARG A 268 -0.33 2.51 30.95
CA ARG A 268 0.14 3.89 31.13
C ARG A 268 0.96 4.34 29.92
N VAL A 269 1.85 3.49 29.40
CA VAL A 269 2.56 3.74 28.14
C VAL A 269 1.57 3.99 27.00
N ILE A 270 0.53 3.16 26.87
CA ILE A 270 -0.52 3.32 25.86
C ILE A 270 -1.28 4.63 26.07
N ALA A 271 -1.68 4.95 27.31
CA ALA A 271 -2.43 6.15 27.61
C ALA A 271 -1.62 7.43 27.32
N SER A 272 -0.35 7.46 27.69
CA SER A 272 0.56 8.59 27.43
C SER A 272 0.88 8.76 25.94
N ALA A 273 0.95 7.66 25.16
CA ALA A 273 1.22 7.72 23.72
C ALA A 273 0.05 8.26 22.88
N LYS A 274 -1.14 8.47 23.46
CA LYS A 274 -2.34 8.94 22.72
C LYS A 274 -2.22 10.36 22.17
N SER A 275 -1.33 11.18 22.70
CA SER A 275 -1.09 12.55 22.21
C SER A 275 -0.24 12.59 20.94
N ASP A 276 0.43 11.49 20.58
CA ASP A 276 1.28 11.42 19.39
C ASP A 276 0.43 11.05 18.16
N GLN A 277 0.24 12.05 17.29
CA GLN A 277 -0.56 11.92 16.07
C GLN A 277 -0.03 10.87 15.10
N ASN A 278 1.28 10.57 15.13
CA ASN A 278 1.89 9.60 14.23
C ASN A 278 1.58 8.15 14.65
N SER A 279 1.34 7.91 15.94
CA SER A 279 1.04 6.57 16.49
C SER A 279 -0.42 6.38 16.90
N ILE A 280 -1.29 7.39 16.74
CA ILE A 280 -2.65 7.38 17.30
C ILE A 280 -3.46 6.14 16.92
N ILE A 281 -3.39 5.69 15.66
CA ILE A 281 -4.12 4.51 15.17
C ILE A 281 -3.60 3.22 15.83
N ILE A 282 -2.28 3.10 15.96
CA ILE A 282 -1.63 1.94 16.57
C ILE A 282 -2.01 1.90 18.06
N VAL A 283 -1.89 3.03 18.76
CA VAL A 283 -2.22 3.17 20.18
C VAL A 283 -3.69 2.86 20.45
N GLN A 284 -4.62 3.36 19.62
CA GLN A 284 -6.05 3.07 19.76
C GLN A 284 -6.35 1.58 19.60
N ASN A 285 -5.73 0.92 18.62
CA ASN A 285 -5.91 -0.52 18.43
C ASN A 285 -5.28 -1.33 19.57
N MET A 286 -4.12 -0.94 20.08
CA MET A 286 -3.53 -1.57 21.26
C MET A 286 -4.43 -1.43 22.48
N GLN A 287 -4.98 -0.24 22.75
CA GLN A 287 -5.91 -0.05 23.86
C GLN A 287 -7.17 -0.90 23.70
N ARG A 288 -7.74 -0.94 22.49
CA ARG A 288 -8.91 -1.78 22.19
C ARG A 288 -8.61 -3.25 22.44
N THR A 289 -7.51 -3.78 21.91
CA THR A 289 -7.11 -5.17 22.13
C THR A 289 -6.80 -5.45 23.61
N GLN A 290 -6.25 -4.49 24.35
CA GLN A 290 -6.03 -4.62 25.79
C GLN A 290 -7.37 -4.77 26.53
N ILE A 291 -8.36 -3.92 26.23
CA ILE A 291 -9.71 -3.99 26.80
C ILE A 291 -10.39 -5.32 26.43
N GLU A 292 -10.36 -5.72 25.15
CA GLU A 292 -10.89 -6.99 24.67
C GLU A 292 -10.27 -8.19 25.43
N SER A 293 -8.97 -8.13 25.74
CA SER A 293 -8.29 -9.17 26.51
C SER A 293 -8.79 -9.26 27.96
N TRP A 294 -9.03 -8.12 28.62
CA TRP A 294 -9.58 -8.09 29.97
C TRP A 294 -11.04 -8.56 30.02
N LEU A 295 -11.84 -8.19 29.02
CA LEU A 295 -13.22 -8.66 28.88
C LEU A 295 -13.27 -10.18 28.67
N LYS A 296 -12.39 -10.72 27.81
CA LYS A 296 -12.27 -12.16 27.57
C LYS A 296 -11.82 -12.93 28.82
N ALA A 297 -10.94 -12.33 29.61
CA ALA A 297 -10.49 -12.88 30.89
C ALA A 297 -11.56 -12.80 31.99
N GLY A 298 -12.66 -12.06 31.79
CA GLY A 298 -13.73 -11.91 32.77
C GLY A 298 -13.29 -11.17 34.04
N LYS A 299 -12.29 -10.28 33.95
CA LYS A 299 -11.85 -9.46 35.10
C LYS A 299 -13.03 -8.68 35.68
N SER A 300 -13.10 -8.52 37.01
CA SER A 300 -14.12 -7.66 37.62
C SER A 300 -13.77 -6.18 37.51
N ASP A 301 -14.78 -5.32 37.68
CA ASP A 301 -14.66 -3.86 37.65
C ASP A 301 -13.64 -3.39 38.71
N GLU A 302 -13.74 -3.92 39.93
CA GLU A 302 -12.86 -3.64 41.08
C GLU A 302 -11.47 -4.26 40.91
N GLU A 303 -11.40 -5.50 40.40
CA GLU A 303 -10.14 -6.18 40.15
C GLU A 303 -9.31 -5.37 39.16
N LEU A 304 -9.91 -4.95 38.04
CA LEU A 304 -9.20 -4.15 37.05
C LEU A 304 -8.82 -2.77 37.59
N PHE A 305 -9.67 -2.13 38.39
CA PHE A 305 -9.36 -0.85 39.03
C PHE A 305 -8.09 -0.95 39.89
N LYS A 306 -7.96 -2.00 40.70
CA LYS A 306 -6.77 -2.28 41.51
C LYS A 306 -5.55 -2.66 40.66
N HIS A 307 -5.73 -3.46 39.61
CA HIS A 307 -4.63 -3.85 38.71
C HIS A 307 -4.07 -2.66 37.92
N LEU A 308 -4.89 -1.65 37.65
CA LEU A 308 -4.46 -0.37 37.07
C LEU A 308 -3.92 0.60 38.12
N GLU A 309 -3.84 0.19 39.39
CA GLU A 309 -3.34 0.96 40.52
C GLU A 309 -4.10 2.28 40.78
N LEU A 310 -5.34 2.39 40.28
CA LEU A 310 -6.17 3.58 40.45
C LEU A 310 -6.57 3.80 41.92
N ASN A 311 -6.62 2.74 42.72
CA ASN A 311 -6.84 2.82 44.16
C ASN A 311 -5.67 3.48 44.92
N LYS A 312 -4.51 3.67 44.29
CA LYS A 312 -3.35 4.37 44.88
C LYS A 312 -3.32 5.86 44.52
N ALA A 313 -4.17 6.30 43.59
CA ALA A 313 -4.17 7.68 43.11
C ALA A 313 -4.89 8.67 44.06
N GLY A 314 -5.64 8.16 45.05
CA GLY A 314 -6.38 8.99 46.01
C GLY A 314 -7.30 9.99 45.32
N ASP A 315 -7.33 11.22 45.83
CA ASP A 315 -8.18 12.32 45.34
C ASP A 315 -7.87 12.71 43.87
N GLN A 316 -6.69 12.34 43.35
CA GLN A 316 -6.28 12.63 41.97
C GLN A 316 -6.66 11.52 40.98
N VAL A 317 -7.46 10.52 41.38
CA VAL A 317 -7.81 9.37 40.53
C VAL A 317 -8.44 9.79 39.20
N LEU A 318 -9.22 10.87 39.16
CA LEU A 318 -9.87 11.35 37.94
C LEU A 318 -8.88 12.00 36.95
N GLU A 319 -7.72 12.44 37.46
CA GLU A 319 -6.63 13.01 36.68
C GLU A 319 -5.66 11.93 36.17
N ASP A 320 -5.70 10.71 36.72
CA ASP A 320 -4.82 9.62 36.30
C ASP A 320 -5.12 9.23 34.84
N PRO A 321 -4.11 9.14 33.96
CA PRO A 321 -4.31 8.75 32.55
C PRO A 321 -4.97 7.38 32.37
N LEU A 322 -4.90 6.49 33.37
CA LEU A 322 -5.54 5.17 33.39
C LEU A 322 -7.03 5.22 33.73
N TRP A 323 -7.53 6.32 34.33
CA TRP A 323 -8.96 6.51 34.61
C TRP A 323 -9.79 6.34 33.34
N ARG A 324 -9.39 7.03 32.27
CA ARG A 324 -10.07 6.95 30.95
C ARG A 324 -10.03 5.54 30.36
N THR A 325 -9.00 4.76 30.67
CA THR A 325 -8.88 3.37 30.21
C THR A 325 -9.83 2.46 30.98
N TRP A 326 -9.94 2.61 32.29
CA TRP A 326 -10.89 1.86 33.11
C TRP A 326 -12.35 2.21 32.76
N VAL A 327 -12.68 3.50 32.60
CA VAL A 327 -14.02 3.93 32.14
C VAL A 327 -14.35 3.36 30.76
N ALA A 328 -13.38 3.33 29.84
CA ALA A 328 -13.58 2.71 28.52
C ALA A 328 -13.87 1.20 28.64
N TYR A 329 -13.21 0.50 29.56
CA TYR A 329 -13.52 -0.91 29.85
C TYR A 329 -14.96 -1.09 30.36
N LEU A 330 -15.40 -0.29 31.34
CA LEU A 330 -16.77 -0.37 31.87
C LEU A 330 -17.82 -0.15 30.79
N LYS A 331 -17.60 0.81 29.89
CA LYS A 331 -18.51 1.10 28.75
C LYS A 331 -18.64 -0.05 27.76
N ASN A 332 -17.71 -1.00 27.74
CA ASN A 332 -17.78 -2.20 26.90
C ASN A 332 -18.41 -3.40 27.61
N LEU A 333 -18.68 -3.30 28.92
CA LEU A 333 -19.44 -4.32 29.65
C LEU A 333 -20.94 -4.17 29.38
N LYS A 334 -21.69 -5.26 29.62
CA LYS A 334 -23.15 -5.20 29.65
C LYS A 334 -23.62 -4.56 30.97
N GLY A 335 -24.64 -3.70 30.85
CA GLY A 335 -25.27 -3.02 31.98
C GLY A 335 -24.92 -1.53 32.02
N ASP A 336 -25.28 -0.90 33.13
CA ASP A 336 -25.07 0.53 33.34
C ASP A 336 -23.64 0.79 33.86
N ALA A 337 -22.83 1.47 33.04
CA ALA A 337 -21.45 1.78 33.35
C ALA A 337 -21.32 2.79 34.50
N ASP A 338 -22.27 3.71 34.66
CA ASP A 338 -22.20 4.76 35.68
C ASP A 338 -22.49 4.18 37.06
N ASN A 339 -23.48 3.28 37.15
CA ASN A 339 -23.78 2.53 38.37
C ASN A 339 -22.62 1.62 38.80
N ARG A 340 -21.96 0.95 37.84
CA ARG A 340 -20.75 0.17 38.10
C ARG A 340 -19.62 1.05 38.62
N MET A 341 -19.37 2.17 37.94
CA MET A 341 -18.35 3.14 38.31
C MET A 341 -18.56 3.64 39.75
N TYR A 342 -19.78 4.08 40.07
CA TYR A 342 -20.14 4.54 41.41
C TYR A 342 -19.92 3.45 42.48
N SER A 343 -20.30 2.20 42.20
CA SER A 343 -20.15 1.08 43.13
C SER A 343 -18.68 0.78 43.47
N VAL A 344 -17.80 0.81 42.46
CA VAL A 344 -16.36 0.63 42.67
C VAL A 344 -15.77 1.80 43.44
N LEU A 345 -16.08 3.04 43.05
CA LEU A 345 -15.56 4.24 43.74
C LEU A 345 -15.99 4.25 45.21
N LYS A 346 -17.26 3.97 45.51
CA LYS A 346 -17.79 3.90 46.88
C LYS A 346 -17.04 2.88 47.72
N THR A 347 -16.72 1.73 47.13
CA THR A 347 -16.04 0.64 47.81
C THR A 347 -14.54 0.89 48.01
N GLN A 348 -13.88 1.56 47.05
CA GLN A 348 -12.42 1.76 47.06
C GLN A 348 -11.97 3.07 47.71
N LEU A 349 -12.80 4.13 47.70
CA LEU A 349 -12.45 5.47 48.21
C LEU A 349 -13.26 5.89 49.45
N GLY A 350 -14.38 5.22 49.74
CA GLY A 350 -15.30 5.60 50.82
C GLY A 350 -16.35 6.64 50.39
N GLU A 351 -17.50 6.70 51.08
CA GLU A 351 -18.60 7.63 50.74
C GLU A 351 -18.22 9.11 50.94
N GLU A 352 -17.37 9.42 51.93
CA GLU A 352 -16.98 10.79 52.29
C GLU A 352 -16.15 11.51 51.20
N GLN A 353 -15.55 10.75 50.29
CA GLN A 353 -14.74 11.23 49.17
C GLN A 353 -15.56 11.43 47.88
N LEU A 354 -16.87 11.13 47.89
CA LEU A 354 -17.74 11.10 46.70
C LEU A 354 -18.90 12.11 46.73
N THR A 355 -19.06 12.84 47.83
CA THR A 355 -19.99 13.96 48.03
C THR A 355 -19.27 15.28 47.90
#